data_AF-A0AAW4ZEM1-F1
#
_entry.id   AF-A0AAW4ZEM1-F1
#
_cell.length_a   1.000
_cell.length_b   1.000
_cell.length_c   1.000
_cell.angle_alpha   90.00
_cell.angle_beta   90.00
_cell.angle_gamma   90.00
#
_symmetry.space_group_name_H-M   'P 1'
#
loop_
_entity.id
_entity.type
_entity.pdbx_description
1 polymer ?
#
loop_
_entity_poly.entity_id
_entity_poly.type
_entity_poly.pdbx_seq_one_letter_code
_entity_poly.pdbx_strand_id
1 'polypeptide(L)'
;MKSLDEKSAEYSAKLCNQTGNYTKGEIETAYVIGATENAELISGDSGTFGQAIAAMQRGNLVTRKGWNGKGMFIFMRPADELHISFVAQEIKSLPQRVKDYYYQDCVDENGNPIDLKKDDVVKFTAYICMKAADGTIVNGWLASQNDMLANDWMIFEF
;
A
#
# COMPACT_ATOMS: atom_id res chain seq x y z
N MET A 1 1.52 -14.13 -23.81
CA MET A 1 1.38 -14.70 -22.45
C MET A 1 -0.11 -14.65 -22.13
N LYS A 2 -0.71 -15.73 -21.59
CA LYS A 2 -2.17 -15.76 -21.32
C LYS A 2 -2.57 -14.74 -20.25
N SER A 3 -3.75 -14.13 -20.39
CA SER A 3 -4.36 -13.24 -19.39
C SER A 3 -4.71 -14.01 -18.10
N LEU A 4 -5.03 -13.29 -17.03
CA LEU A 4 -5.49 -13.93 -15.78
C LEU A 4 -6.82 -14.67 -15.97
N ASP A 5 -7.73 -14.07 -16.73
CA ASP A 5 -9.03 -14.68 -17.06
C ASP A 5 -8.87 -15.95 -17.91
N GLU A 6 -7.95 -15.95 -18.87
CA GLU A 6 -7.64 -17.14 -19.68
C GLU A 6 -7.07 -18.28 -18.82
N LYS A 7 -6.14 -17.97 -17.91
CA LYS A 7 -5.58 -18.96 -16.97
C LYS A 7 -6.62 -19.46 -15.98
N SER A 8 -7.56 -18.58 -15.60
CA SER A 8 -8.68 -18.89 -14.73
C SER A 8 -9.66 -19.87 -15.33
N ALA A 9 -10.10 -19.58 -16.56
CA ALA A 9 -10.99 -20.45 -17.31
C ALA A 9 -10.37 -21.84 -17.49
N GLU A 10 -9.07 -21.91 -17.78
CA GLU A 10 -8.34 -23.18 -17.93
C GLU A 10 -8.26 -23.98 -16.62
N TYR A 11 -7.97 -23.33 -15.49
CA TYR A 11 -7.92 -24.00 -14.19
C TYR A 11 -9.30 -24.48 -13.75
N SER A 12 -10.33 -23.65 -13.93
CA SER A 12 -11.72 -23.99 -13.63
C SER A 12 -12.21 -25.15 -14.51
N ALA A 13 -11.92 -25.11 -15.81
CA ALA A 13 -12.23 -26.21 -16.72
C ALA A 13 -11.50 -27.51 -16.34
N LYS A 14 -10.25 -27.42 -15.88
CA LYS A 14 -9.52 -28.59 -15.37
C LYS A 14 -10.19 -29.19 -14.13
N LEU A 15 -10.64 -28.36 -13.19
CA LEU A 15 -11.39 -28.82 -12.02
C LEU A 15 -12.73 -29.43 -12.42
N CYS A 16 -13.53 -28.78 -13.28
CA CYS A 16 -14.81 -29.32 -13.74
C CYS A 16 -14.70 -30.67 -14.47
N ASN A 17 -13.54 -30.96 -15.06
CA ASN A 17 -13.27 -32.24 -15.73
C ASN A 17 -12.71 -33.32 -14.78
N GLN A 18 -12.47 -33.00 -13.49
CA GLN A 18 -12.11 -33.99 -12.48
C GLN A 18 -13.39 -34.61 -11.88
N THR A 19 -13.38 -35.93 -11.69
CA THR A 19 -14.43 -36.65 -10.96
C THR A 19 -13.94 -36.93 -9.54
N GLY A 20 -14.68 -36.47 -8.52
CA GLY A 20 -14.33 -36.69 -7.11
C GLY A 20 -14.75 -35.56 -6.17
N ASN A 21 -14.39 -35.66 -4.90
CA ASN A 21 -14.55 -34.59 -3.91
C ASN A 21 -13.37 -33.63 -3.98
N TYR A 22 -13.65 -32.34 -4.12
CA TYR A 22 -12.63 -31.29 -4.10
C TYR A 22 -12.21 -30.96 -2.68
N THR A 23 -10.93 -30.66 -2.50
CA THR A 23 -10.45 -30.06 -1.26
C THR A 23 -10.96 -28.62 -1.14
N LYS A 24 -11.09 -28.14 0.09
CA LYS A 24 -11.40 -26.73 0.36
C LYS A 24 -10.42 -25.78 -0.35
N GLY A 25 -9.13 -26.12 -0.38
CA GLY A 25 -8.10 -25.33 -1.05
C GLY A 25 -8.25 -25.27 -2.57
N GLU A 26 -8.68 -26.36 -3.22
CA GLU A 26 -8.95 -26.36 -4.67
C GLU A 26 -10.15 -25.47 -5.03
N ILE A 27 -11.22 -25.54 -4.22
CA ILE A 27 -12.40 -24.68 -4.39
C ILE A 27 -12.04 -23.21 -4.17
N GLU A 28 -11.31 -22.89 -3.10
CA GLU A 28 -10.85 -21.53 -2.80
C GLU A 28 -9.92 -20.99 -3.90
N THR A 29 -9.01 -21.81 -4.41
CA THR A 29 -8.11 -21.43 -5.52
C THR A 29 -8.90 -21.16 -6.79
N ALA A 30 -9.88 -22.00 -7.14
CA ALA A 30 -10.73 -21.79 -8.31
C ALA A 30 -11.51 -20.47 -8.22
N TYR A 31 -12.05 -20.17 -7.05
CA TYR A 31 -12.79 -18.92 -6.79
C TYR A 31 -11.89 -17.68 -6.87
N VAL A 32 -10.70 -17.73 -6.24
CA VAL A 32 -9.72 -16.63 -6.25
C VAL A 32 -9.21 -16.33 -7.65
N ILE A 33 -9.03 -17.35 -8.50
CA ILE A 33 -8.61 -17.15 -9.88
C ILE A 33 -9.81 -16.74 -10.76
N GLY A 34 -11.04 -17.15 -10.41
CA GLY A 34 -12.28 -16.96 -11.18
C GLY A 34 -13.07 -15.66 -10.99
N ALA A 35 -12.93 -14.96 -9.87
CA ALA A 35 -13.80 -13.83 -9.56
C ALA A 35 -13.06 -12.65 -8.94
N THR A 36 -12.73 -11.66 -9.78
CA THR A 36 -12.90 -10.26 -9.38
C THR A 36 -13.53 -9.53 -10.56
N GLU A 37 -14.87 -9.48 -10.61
CA GLU A 37 -15.61 -8.74 -11.63
C GLU A 37 -15.28 -7.23 -11.60
N ASN A 38 -14.78 -6.73 -10.47
CA ASN A 38 -14.41 -5.33 -10.27
C ASN A 38 -12.93 -5.17 -9.92
N ALA A 39 -12.24 -4.29 -10.64
CA ALA A 39 -10.83 -3.96 -10.43
C ALA A 39 -10.57 -3.16 -9.13
N GLU A 40 -11.62 -2.65 -8.47
CA GLU A 40 -11.55 -1.85 -7.25
C GLU A 40 -12.69 -2.19 -6.28
N LEU A 41 -12.57 -1.71 -5.04
CA LEU A 41 -13.64 -1.80 -4.04
C LEU A 41 -14.82 -0.90 -4.44
N ILE A 42 -16.04 -1.38 -4.21
CA ILE A 42 -17.27 -0.60 -4.35
C ILE A 42 -17.67 -0.10 -2.96
N SER A 43 -18.11 1.16 -2.87
CA SER A 43 -18.65 1.73 -1.63
C SER A 43 -19.82 0.87 -1.12
N GLY A 44 -19.79 0.54 0.17
CA GLY A 44 -20.78 -0.35 0.81
C GLY A 44 -20.48 -1.85 0.74
N ASP A 45 -19.54 -2.29 -0.10
CA ASP A 45 -19.22 -3.71 -0.28
C ASP A 45 -17.85 -4.11 0.29
N SER A 46 -17.69 -5.41 0.55
CA SER A 46 -16.42 -6.03 0.91
C SER A 46 -15.70 -6.62 -0.30
N GLY A 47 -14.37 -6.58 -0.28
CA GLY A 47 -13.54 -7.15 -1.33
C GLY A 47 -12.15 -7.57 -0.87
N THR A 48 -11.34 -7.95 -1.84
CA THR A 48 -9.99 -8.50 -1.65
C THR A 48 -8.97 -7.41 -1.31
N PHE A 49 -7.80 -7.80 -0.81
CA PHE A 49 -6.69 -6.87 -0.62
C PHE A 49 -6.20 -6.24 -1.95
N GLY A 50 -6.27 -6.97 -3.07
CA GLY A 50 -5.91 -6.43 -4.38
C GLY A 50 -6.80 -5.26 -4.80
N GLN A 51 -8.11 -5.39 -4.58
CA GLN A 51 -9.08 -4.31 -4.78
C GLN A 51 -8.83 -3.14 -3.80
N ALA A 52 -8.41 -3.44 -2.56
CA ALA A 52 -8.03 -2.43 -1.58
C ALA A 52 -6.80 -1.62 -2.02
N ILE A 53 -5.79 -2.27 -2.62
CA ILE A 53 -4.64 -1.59 -3.22
C ILE A 53 -5.09 -0.65 -4.35
N ALA A 54 -5.91 -1.13 -5.28
CA ALA A 54 -6.43 -0.32 -6.38
C ALA A 54 -7.23 0.90 -5.87
N ALA A 55 -8.06 0.70 -4.85
CA ALA A 55 -8.79 1.77 -4.20
C ALA A 55 -7.85 2.81 -3.55
N MET A 56 -6.81 2.38 -2.82
CA MET A 56 -5.81 3.27 -2.23
C MET A 56 -5.00 4.04 -3.28
N GLN A 57 -4.68 3.42 -4.42
CA GLN A 57 -4.02 4.09 -5.54
C GLN A 57 -4.84 5.24 -6.12
N ARG A 58 -6.16 5.22 -5.91
CA ARG A 58 -7.09 6.29 -6.28
C ARG A 58 -7.38 7.28 -5.14
N GLY A 59 -6.65 7.17 -4.03
CA GLY A 59 -6.76 8.08 -2.89
C GLY A 59 -7.84 7.70 -1.87
N ASN A 60 -8.50 6.54 -2.01
CA ASN A 60 -9.45 6.09 -1.01
C ASN A 60 -8.74 5.60 0.26
N LEU A 61 -9.39 5.82 1.39
CA LEU A 61 -9.07 5.13 2.64
C LEU A 61 -9.74 3.76 2.62
N VAL A 62 -9.04 2.72 3.07
CA VAL A 62 -9.62 1.37 3.11
C VAL A 62 -9.41 0.75 4.49
N THR A 63 -10.34 -0.11 4.87
CA THR A 63 -10.39 -0.72 6.20
C THR A 63 -10.89 -2.14 6.12
N ARG A 64 -10.63 -2.95 7.15
CA ARG A 64 -11.26 -4.26 7.30
C ARG A 64 -12.57 -4.15 8.06
N LYS A 65 -13.54 -5.01 7.75
CA LYS A 65 -14.83 -5.08 8.46
C LYS A 65 -14.68 -5.17 9.98
N GLY A 66 -13.71 -5.95 10.47
CA GLY A 66 -13.44 -6.11 11.90
C GLY A 66 -12.72 -4.94 12.60
N TRP A 67 -12.24 -3.94 11.85
CA TRP A 67 -11.53 -2.79 12.41
C TRP A 67 -12.47 -1.66 12.87
N ASN A 68 -13.66 -1.58 12.30
CA ASN A 68 -14.53 -0.38 12.34
C ASN A 68 -15.28 -0.14 13.66
N GLY A 69 -14.84 -0.76 14.76
CA GLY A 69 -15.17 -0.30 16.11
C GLY A 69 -14.17 0.73 16.68
N LYS A 70 -13.02 0.93 16.02
CA LYS A 70 -11.91 1.78 16.53
C LYS A 70 -11.36 2.79 15.49
N GLY A 71 -12.05 2.97 14.36
CA GLY A 71 -11.68 3.95 13.33
C GLY A 71 -10.27 3.77 12.76
N MET A 72 -9.87 2.51 12.52
CA MET A 72 -8.60 2.19 11.87
C MET A 72 -8.79 2.16 10.36
N PHE A 73 -7.79 2.59 9.59
CA PHE A 73 -7.77 2.49 8.14
C PHE A 73 -6.33 2.51 7.63
N ILE A 74 -6.12 2.05 6.41
CA ILE A 74 -4.88 2.20 5.67
C ILE A 74 -5.08 3.12 4.47
N PHE A 75 -3.99 3.76 4.04
CA PHE A 75 -3.96 4.66 2.89
C PHE A 75 -2.58 4.64 2.24
N MET A 76 -2.52 4.96 0.95
CA MET A 76 -1.25 5.11 0.27
C MET A 76 -0.74 6.54 0.42
N ARG A 77 0.45 6.69 1.00
CA ARG A 77 1.20 7.94 0.89
C ARG A 77 1.87 7.97 -0.50
N PRO A 78 1.61 8.98 -1.34
CA PRO A 78 2.27 9.10 -2.63
C PRO A 78 3.77 9.36 -2.47
N ALA A 79 4.52 9.10 -3.53
CA ALA A 79 5.91 9.54 -3.61
C ALA A 79 6.00 11.07 -3.52
N ASP A 80 7.10 11.56 -2.98
CA ASP A 80 7.28 12.99 -2.69
C ASP A 80 8.75 13.39 -2.88
N GLU A 81 9.00 14.66 -3.13
CA GLU A 81 10.34 15.22 -3.33
C GLU A 81 10.51 16.45 -2.45
N LEU A 82 11.52 16.44 -1.58
CA LEU A 82 11.81 17.56 -0.68
C LEU A 82 13.20 18.10 -0.96
N HIS A 83 13.33 19.42 -1.02
CA HIS A 83 14.62 20.07 -1.20
C HIS A 83 15.60 19.69 -0.08
N ILE A 84 16.86 19.47 -0.42
CA ILE A 84 17.89 18.97 0.52
C ILE A 84 18.00 19.85 1.76
N SER A 85 17.98 21.18 1.62
CA SER A 85 18.06 22.09 2.77
C SER A 85 16.91 21.91 3.76
N PHE A 86 15.69 21.66 3.27
CA PHE A 86 14.52 21.38 4.10
C PHE A 86 14.69 20.05 4.85
N VAL A 87 15.20 19.02 4.17
CA VAL A 87 15.48 17.72 4.79
C VAL A 87 16.52 17.82 5.90
N ALA A 88 17.62 18.53 5.64
CA ALA A 88 18.71 18.70 6.58
C ALA A 88 18.30 19.53 7.82
N GLN A 89 17.46 20.55 7.65
CA GLN A 89 17.25 21.57 8.69
C GLN A 89 15.88 21.43 9.36
N GLU A 90 14.82 21.15 8.61
CA GLU A 90 13.44 21.31 9.08
C GLU A 90 12.77 19.99 9.52
N ILE A 91 13.21 18.83 9.01
CA ILE A 91 12.56 17.55 9.35
C ILE A 91 12.94 17.12 10.77
N LYS A 92 12.01 17.30 11.70
CA LYS A 92 12.21 17.00 13.14
C LYS A 92 12.37 15.51 13.45
N SER A 93 11.79 14.63 12.63
CA SER A 93 11.80 13.18 12.86
C SER A 93 13.06 12.45 12.39
N LEU A 94 13.97 13.13 11.67
CA LEU A 94 15.21 12.50 11.19
C LEU A 94 16.29 12.48 12.28
N PRO A 95 17.05 11.38 12.41
CA PRO A 95 18.25 11.34 13.24
C PRO A 95 19.27 12.40 12.81
N GLN A 96 20.01 12.97 13.77
CA GLN A 96 21.00 14.03 13.48
C GLN A 96 22.01 13.61 12.41
N ARG A 97 22.50 12.37 12.44
CA ARG A 97 23.46 11.87 11.44
C ARG A 97 22.92 11.88 10.00
N VAL A 98 21.62 11.72 9.82
CA VAL A 98 20.99 11.80 8.48
C VAL A 98 20.92 13.26 8.04
N LYS A 99 20.61 14.17 8.98
CA LYS A 99 20.64 15.61 8.71
C LYS A 99 22.04 16.08 8.32
N ASP A 100 23.05 15.66 9.07
CA ASP A 100 24.45 16.00 8.81
C ASP A 100 24.89 15.49 7.42
N TYR A 101 24.46 14.27 7.05
CA TYR A 101 24.74 13.70 5.73
C TYR A 101 24.19 14.56 4.59
N TYR A 102 22.95 15.07 4.70
CA TYR A 102 22.38 15.97 3.69
C TYR A 102 22.90 17.40 3.80
N TYR A 103 23.29 17.84 5.00
CA TYR A 103 23.85 19.17 5.22
C TYR A 103 25.21 19.36 4.56
N GLN A 104 25.97 18.27 4.35
CA GLN A 104 27.25 18.32 3.61
C GLN A 104 27.07 18.91 2.19
N ASP A 105 25.89 18.70 1.58
CA ASP A 105 25.58 19.22 0.26
C ASP A 105 25.13 20.70 0.33
N CYS A 106 24.83 21.22 1.52
CA CYS A 106 24.43 22.61 1.75
C CYS A 106 25.61 23.54 2.04
N VAL A 107 26.85 23.05 2.04
CA VAL A 107 28.06 23.83 2.35
C VAL A 107 29.18 23.60 1.33
N ASP A 108 30.07 24.57 1.20
CA ASP A 108 31.31 24.44 0.42
C ASP A 108 32.40 23.65 1.16
N GLU A 109 33.56 23.48 0.53
CA GLU A 109 34.74 22.80 1.10
C GLU A 109 35.26 23.44 2.41
N ASN A 110 34.90 24.70 2.68
CA ASN A 110 35.28 25.45 3.87
C ASN A 110 34.14 25.49 4.92
N GLY A 111 32.99 24.87 4.65
CA GLY A 111 31.82 24.85 5.53
C GLY A 111 30.92 26.07 5.42
N ASN A 112 31.09 26.95 4.42
CA ASN A 112 30.20 28.09 4.22
C ASN A 112 28.91 27.64 3.52
N PRO A 113 27.72 28.14 3.93
CA PRO A 113 26.46 27.81 3.27
C PRO A 113 26.49 28.16 1.77
N ILE A 114 26.01 27.24 0.93
CA ILE A 114 25.81 27.47 -0.49
C ILE A 114 24.32 27.46 -0.84
N ASP A 115 23.96 28.21 -1.88
CA ASP A 115 22.60 28.18 -2.42
C ASP A 115 22.46 26.99 -3.38
N LEU A 116 21.63 26.04 -2.97
CA LEU A 116 21.35 24.84 -3.75
C LEU A 116 20.36 25.14 -4.88
N LYS A 117 20.46 24.40 -5.98
CA LYS A 117 19.48 24.55 -7.07
C LYS A 117 18.15 23.98 -6.61
N LYS A 118 17.06 24.54 -7.13
CA LYS A 118 15.70 24.08 -6.83
C LYS A 118 15.49 22.57 -7.06
N ASP A 119 16.22 21.97 -7.99
CA ASP A 119 16.09 20.56 -8.35
C ASP A 119 16.97 19.61 -7.50
N ASP A 120 17.74 20.16 -6.55
CA ASP A 120 18.53 19.39 -5.59
C ASP A 120 17.60 18.86 -4.48
N VAL A 121 16.96 17.72 -4.75
CA VAL A 121 15.90 17.12 -3.93
C VAL A 121 16.22 15.71 -3.46
N VAL A 122 15.73 15.38 -2.27
CA VAL A 122 15.64 14.00 -1.76
C VAL A 122 14.30 13.42 -2.19
N LYS A 123 14.35 12.27 -2.86
CA LYS A 123 13.16 11.55 -3.36
C LYS A 123 12.71 10.52 -2.34
N PHE A 124 11.45 10.60 -1.93
CA PHE A 124 10.79 9.64 -1.06
C PHE A 124 9.87 8.75 -1.89
N THR A 125 9.99 7.42 -1.73
CA THR A 125 9.13 6.47 -2.43
C THR A 125 7.73 6.43 -1.82
N ALA A 126 6.74 6.04 -2.61
CA ALA A 126 5.39 5.77 -2.10
C ALA A 126 5.40 4.56 -1.15
N TYR A 127 4.51 4.56 -0.15
CA TYR A 127 4.30 3.43 0.76
C TYR A 127 2.90 3.47 1.39
N ILE A 128 2.48 2.35 1.98
CA ILE A 128 1.20 2.25 2.69
C ILE A 128 1.41 2.70 4.15
N CYS A 129 0.49 3.51 4.63
CA CYS A 129 0.40 3.92 6.02
C CYS A 129 -0.85 3.33 6.67
N MET A 130 -0.84 3.22 7.98
CA MET A 130 -2.01 2.84 8.79
C MET A 130 -2.29 3.90 9.83
N LYS A 131 -3.56 4.29 10.00
CA LYS A 131 -4.04 4.87 11.25
C LYS A 131 -4.46 3.74 12.18
N ALA A 132 -3.74 3.59 13.28
CA ALA A 132 -4.03 2.58 14.29
C ALA A 132 -5.19 2.98 15.21
N ALA A 133 -5.61 2.02 16.05
CA ALA A 133 -6.73 2.17 16.97
C ALA A 133 -6.51 3.25 18.04
N ASP A 134 -5.27 3.44 18.45
CA ASP A 134 -4.85 4.47 19.42
C ASP A 134 -4.66 5.86 18.78
N GLY A 135 -4.92 5.99 17.47
CA GLY A 135 -4.77 7.22 16.72
C GLY A 135 -3.37 7.46 16.15
N THR A 136 -2.41 6.58 16.41
CA THR A 136 -1.06 6.70 15.84
C THR A 136 -1.05 6.42 14.33
N ILE A 137 -0.10 7.04 13.62
CA ILE A 137 0.18 6.76 12.21
C ILE A 137 1.41 5.86 12.11
N VAL A 138 1.21 4.65 11.57
CA VAL A 138 2.28 3.71 11.26
C VAL A 138 2.71 3.96 9.80
N ASN A 139 3.86 4.60 9.62
CA ASN A 139 4.49 4.76 8.32
C ASN A 139 5.11 3.43 7.86
N GLY A 140 4.88 3.05 6.60
CA GLY A 140 5.40 1.79 6.06
C GLY A 140 4.71 0.57 6.69
N TRP A 141 3.40 0.63 6.88
CA TRP A 141 2.62 -0.50 7.37
C TRP A 141 2.79 -1.70 6.43
N LEU A 142 3.14 -2.84 7.01
CA LEU A 142 3.36 -4.08 6.29
C LEU A 142 2.13 -4.98 6.44
N ALA A 143 1.50 -5.29 5.31
CA ALA A 143 0.38 -6.23 5.29
C ALA A 143 0.86 -7.63 5.72
N SER A 144 0.20 -8.22 6.71
CA SER A 144 0.44 -9.62 7.08
C SER A 144 -0.17 -10.58 6.03
N GLN A 145 0.18 -11.87 6.10
CA GLN A 145 -0.49 -12.89 5.30
C GLN A 145 -2.02 -12.87 5.51
N ASN A 146 -2.48 -12.61 6.74
CA ASN A 146 -3.90 -12.52 7.05
C ASN A 146 -4.58 -11.28 6.47
N ASP A 147 -3.82 -10.22 6.21
CA ASP A 147 -4.32 -9.00 5.58
C ASP A 147 -4.40 -9.17 4.06
N MET A 148 -3.34 -9.73 3.47
CA MET A 148 -3.27 -9.98 2.03
C MET A 148 -4.29 -11.03 1.55
N LEU A 149 -4.60 -12.02 2.38
CA LEU A 149 -5.57 -13.08 2.07
C LEU A 149 -7.01 -12.75 2.53
N ALA A 150 -7.24 -11.56 3.08
CA ALA A 150 -8.56 -11.14 3.52
C ALA A 150 -9.44 -10.66 2.37
N ASN A 151 -10.74 -10.96 2.49
CA ASN A 151 -11.79 -10.56 1.55
C ASN A 151 -12.84 -9.64 2.20
N ASP A 152 -12.52 -9.07 3.37
CA ASP A 152 -13.38 -8.17 4.14
C ASP A 152 -12.90 -6.71 4.11
N TRP A 153 -12.15 -6.33 3.06
CA TRP A 153 -11.71 -4.95 2.84
C TRP A 153 -12.84 -4.10 2.28
N MET A 154 -12.98 -2.88 2.78
CA MET A 154 -14.05 -1.94 2.40
C MET A 154 -13.46 -0.54 2.30
N ILE A 155 -14.11 0.33 1.53
CA ILE A 155 -13.83 1.77 1.60
C ILE A 155 -14.20 2.26 3.01
N PHE A 156 -13.31 3.04 3.62
CA PHE A 156 -13.58 3.66 4.92
C PHE A 156 -14.30 5.00 4.71
N GLU A 157 -15.58 5.03 5.07
CA GLU A 157 -16.43 6.23 5.04
C GLU A 157 -16.47 6.86 6.44
N PHE A 158 -16.39 8.19 6.51
CA PHE A 158 -16.30 8.97 7.75
C PHE A 158 -17.06 10.30 7.65
#